data_AF-A0A7Y0LAW0-F1
#
_entry.id   AF-A0A7Y0LAW0-F1
#
_cell.length_a   1.000
_cell.length_b   1.000
_cell.length_c   1.000
_cell.angle_alpha   90.00
_cell.angle_beta   90.00
_cell.angle_gamma   90.00
#
_symmetry.space_group_name_H-M   'P 1'
#
loop_
_entity.id
_entity.type
_entity.pdbx_description
1 polymer ?
#
loop_
_entity_poly.entity_id
_entity_poly.type
_entity_poly.pdbx_seq_one_letter_code
_entity_poly.pdbx_strand_id
1 'polypeptide(L)'
;WYDTTFVRLIRLVGWAIGVYLPGLYIALTEVNPNLLPPALLLMTAGSHAGLPFPPVVEALLMVFVIEVLREAALRLPKTLSVTIGTVGAIVVGTAVVKAGLVSPQMIVVITLTALSFYSAPVYELTGTWRVVNFLMLLAGAVAGVYGLVLVTVWLIGTLISLTSFGVPYFAPFAPFRAADWRDLLLRIPWTLWRRRLTTAHPQDVRSMGPPVVVPPSSWDRPRS
;
A
#
# COMPACT_ATOMS: atom_id res chain seq x y z
N TRP A 1 -12.02 -4.21 19.29
CA TRP A 1 -11.10 -5.15 18.60
C TRP A 1 -11.55 -5.42 17.18
N TYR A 2 -12.83 -5.71 16.95
CA TYR A 2 -13.39 -5.90 15.60
C TYR A 2 -13.11 -4.70 14.68
N ASP A 3 -13.33 -3.48 15.17
CA ASP A 3 -13.12 -2.25 14.37
C ASP A 3 -11.66 -2.07 13.92
N THR A 4 -10.69 -2.42 14.79
CA THR A 4 -9.26 -2.33 14.45
C THR A 4 -8.87 -3.36 13.38
N THR A 5 -9.41 -4.59 13.48
CA THR A 5 -9.21 -5.63 12.48
C THR A 5 -9.80 -5.23 11.13
N PHE A 6 -11.00 -4.64 11.13
CA PHE A 6 -11.65 -4.14 9.92
C PHE A 6 -10.84 -3.05 9.23
N VAL A 7 -10.34 -2.06 9.97
CA VAL A 7 -9.47 -1.00 9.42
C VAL A 7 -8.17 -1.58 8.85
N ARG A 8 -7.57 -2.60 9.49
CA ARG A 8 -6.37 -3.28 8.93
C ARG A 8 -6.66 -3.97 7.59
N LEU A 9 -7.82 -4.63 7.46
CA LEU A 9 -8.21 -5.27 6.21
C LEU A 9 -8.37 -4.26 5.07
N ILE A 10 -9.06 -3.13 5.35
CA ILE A 10 -9.19 -2.04 4.39
C ILE A 10 -7.81 -1.53 3.96
N ARG A 11 -6.87 -1.38 4.90
CA ARG A 11 -5.50 -0.98 4.56
C ARG A 11 -4.85 -2.00 3.64
N LEU A 12 -4.88 -3.29 3.97
CA LEU A 12 -4.28 -4.33 3.13
C LEU A 12 -4.83 -4.32 1.70
N VAL A 13 -6.15 -4.17 1.56
CA VAL A 13 -6.82 -4.09 0.25
C VAL A 13 -6.44 -2.80 -0.47
N GLY A 14 -6.50 -1.66 0.22
CA GLY A 14 -6.10 -0.36 -0.34
C GLY A 14 -4.66 -0.42 -0.84
N TRP A 15 -3.74 -0.86 -0.01
CA TRP A 15 -2.35 -1.10 -0.35
C TRP A 15 -2.17 -1.98 -1.61
N ALA A 16 -2.91 -3.08 -1.73
CA ALA A 16 -2.88 -3.93 -2.94
C ALA A 16 -3.41 -3.20 -4.19
N ILE A 17 -4.55 -2.51 -4.07
CA ILE A 17 -5.13 -1.71 -5.15
C ILE A 17 -4.16 -0.61 -5.58
N GLY A 18 -3.62 0.13 -4.62
CA GLY A 18 -2.69 1.23 -4.86
C GLY A 18 -1.44 0.78 -5.60
N VAL A 19 -0.88 -0.39 -5.31
CA VAL A 19 0.34 -0.83 -5.99
C VAL A 19 0.04 -1.45 -7.36
N TYR A 20 -0.97 -2.31 -7.45
CA TYR A 20 -1.17 -3.16 -8.63
C TYR A 20 -2.14 -2.60 -9.66
N LEU A 21 -3.15 -1.81 -9.25
CA LEU A 21 -4.27 -1.46 -10.13
C LEU A 21 -3.86 -0.76 -11.45
N PRO A 22 -2.98 0.27 -11.47
CA PRO A 22 -2.68 0.96 -12.73
C PRO A 22 -1.81 0.12 -13.67
N GLY A 23 -0.82 -0.61 -13.14
CA GLY A 23 -0.02 -1.53 -13.94
C GLY A 23 -0.85 -2.69 -14.48
N LEU A 24 -1.77 -3.22 -13.68
CA LEU A 24 -2.69 -4.28 -14.09
C LEU A 24 -3.71 -3.80 -15.13
N TYR A 25 -4.23 -2.57 -14.99
CA TYR A 25 -5.12 -1.98 -15.99
C TYR A 25 -4.42 -1.92 -17.37
N ILE A 26 -3.24 -1.30 -17.43
CA ILE A 26 -2.47 -1.21 -18.68
C ILE A 26 -2.11 -2.59 -19.23
N ALA A 27 -1.65 -3.50 -18.36
CA ALA A 27 -1.30 -4.85 -18.77
C ALA A 27 -2.46 -5.59 -19.43
N LEU A 28 -3.68 -5.41 -18.92
CA LEU A 28 -4.87 -6.08 -19.44
C LEU A 28 -5.46 -5.39 -20.67
N THR A 29 -5.39 -4.06 -20.78
CA THR A 29 -5.98 -3.35 -21.92
C THR A 29 -5.06 -3.30 -23.13
N GLU A 30 -3.75 -3.17 -22.94
CA GLU A 30 -2.78 -2.96 -24.03
C GLU A 30 -1.98 -4.21 -24.39
N VAL A 31 -1.44 -4.91 -23.39
CA VAL A 31 -0.47 -6.00 -23.64
C VAL A 31 -1.14 -7.37 -23.74
N ASN A 32 -2.09 -7.65 -22.85
CA ASN A 32 -2.77 -8.93 -22.74
C ASN A 32 -4.32 -8.79 -22.82
N PRO A 33 -4.89 -8.18 -23.88
CA PRO A 33 -6.34 -8.01 -24.01
C PRO A 33 -7.10 -9.34 -24.02
N ASN A 34 -6.48 -10.42 -24.47
CA ASN A 34 -7.07 -11.77 -24.50
C ASN A 34 -7.49 -12.31 -23.11
N LEU A 35 -7.00 -11.71 -22.02
CA LEU A 35 -7.37 -12.09 -20.66
C LEU A 35 -8.70 -11.46 -20.21
N LEU A 36 -9.19 -10.43 -20.92
CA LEU A 36 -10.43 -9.76 -20.59
C LEU A 36 -11.62 -10.41 -21.32
N PRO A 37 -12.78 -10.54 -20.63
CA PRO A 37 -14.03 -10.89 -21.29
C PRO A 37 -14.33 -9.95 -22.48
N PRO A 38 -14.84 -10.47 -23.62
CA PRO A 38 -15.07 -9.65 -24.82
C PRO A 38 -15.98 -8.44 -24.59
N ALA A 39 -16.96 -8.57 -23.68
CA ALA A 39 -17.83 -7.46 -23.31
C ALA A 39 -17.06 -6.29 -22.68
N LEU A 40 -16.09 -6.57 -21.81
CA LEU A 40 -15.26 -5.54 -21.18
C LEU A 40 -14.30 -4.91 -22.19
N LEU A 41 -13.73 -5.71 -23.09
CA LEU A 41 -12.85 -5.22 -24.17
C LEU A 41 -13.54 -4.22 -25.08
N LEU A 42 -14.79 -4.49 -25.47
CA LEU A 42 -15.59 -3.58 -26.30
C LEU A 42 -15.87 -2.26 -25.57
N MET A 43 -16.17 -2.32 -24.28
CA MET A 43 -16.38 -1.11 -23.47
C MET A 43 -15.11 -0.29 -23.30
N THR A 44 -13.95 -0.92 -23.12
CA THR A 44 -12.65 -0.23 -23.06
C THR A 44 -12.26 0.34 -24.42
N ALA A 45 -12.37 -0.45 -25.50
CA ALA A 45 -12.04 0.00 -26.84
C ALA A 45 -12.90 1.19 -27.29
N GLY A 46 -14.20 1.16 -26.99
CA GLY A 46 -15.10 2.29 -27.25
C GLY A 46 -14.77 3.54 -26.43
N SER A 47 -14.15 3.38 -25.26
CA SER A 47 -13.72 4.51 -24.41
C SER A 47 -12.43 5.16 -24.89
N HIS A 48 -11.62 4.44 -25.67
CA HIS A 48 -10.41 4.96 -26.32
C HIS A 48 -10.66 5.44 -27.77
N ALA A 49 -11.80 5.11 -28.37
CA ALA A 49 -12.18 5.51 -29.73
C ALA A 49 -12.46 7.02 -29.82
N GLY A 50 -11.40 7.82 -29.86
CA GLY A 50 -11.46 9.29 -29.89
C GLY A 50 -10.37 9.98 -29.07
N LEU A 51 -9.56 9.23 -28.32
CA LEU A 51 -8.44 9.78 -27.56
C LEU A 51 -7.17 9.76 -28.41
N PRO A 52 -6.34 10.82 -28.37
CA PRO A 52 -5.11 10.93 -29.14
C PRO A 52 -3.94 10.15 -28.52
N PHE A 53 -4.05 9.75 -27.25
CA PHE A 53 -2.98 9.12 -26.49
C PHE A 53 -3.28 7.66 -26.17
N PRO A 54 -2.25 6.78 -26.17
CA PRO A 54 -2.41 5.42 -25.68
C PRO A 54 -2.59 5.42 -24.15
N PRO A 55 -3.22 4.38 -23.57
CA PRO A 55 -3.49 4.27 -22.13
C PRO A 55 -2.25 4.44 -21.24
N VAL A 56 -1.07 4.01 -21.70
CA VAL A 56 0.19 4.21 -20.97
C VAL A 56 0.48 5.70 -20.77
N VAL A 57 0.31 6.51 -21.81
CA VAL A 57 0.56 7.95 -21.75
C VAL A 57 -0.52 8.66 -20.93
N GLU A 58 -1.78 8.24 -21.06
CA GLU A 58 -2.88 8.72 -20.21
C GLU A 58 -2.58 8.50 -18.72
N ALA A 59 -2.12 7.30 -18.36
CA ALA A 59 -1.78 6.95 -16.98
C ALA A 59 -0.58 7.76 -16.46
N LEU A 60 0.49 7.90 -17.25
CA LEU A 60 1.66 8.68 -16.87
C LEU A 60 1.31 10.15 -16.62
N LEU A 61 0.49 10.75 -17.49
CA LEU A 61 -0.01 12.11 -17.33
C LEU A 61 -0.80 12.25 -16.04
N MET A 62 -1.75 11.34 -15.79
CA MET A 62 -2.59 11.41 -14.58
C MET A 62 -1.81 11.14 -13.28
N VAL A 63 -0.85 10.22 -13.29
CA VAL A 63 0.06 10.00 -12.17
C VAL A 63 0.83 11.29 -11.90
N PHE A 64 1.43 11.90 -12.93
CA PHE A 64 2.15 13.16 -12.79
C PHE A 64 1.28 14.27 -12.19
N VAL A 65 0.05 14.44 -12.70
CA VAL A 65 -0.86 15.47 -12.19
C VAL A 65 -1.21 15.24 -10.72
N ILE A 66 -1.50 14.01 -10.31
CA ILE A 66 -1.74 13.71 -8.89
C ILE A 66 -0.52 14.00 -8.02
N GLU A 67 0.69 13.72 -8.52
CA GLU A 67 1.90 13.98 -7.74
C GLU A 67 2.21 15.46 -7.58
N VAL A 68 1.96 16.27 -8.62
CA VAL A 68 2.03 17.72 -8.52
C VAL A 68 1.00 18.26 -7.54
N LEU A 69 -0.26 17.80 -7.63
CA LEU A 69 -1.33 18.22 -6.71
C LEU A 69 -1.02 17.86 -5.26
N ARG A 70 -0.47 16.66 -5.03
CA ARG A 70 -0.11 16.20 -3.69
C ARG A 70 1.05 17.01 -3.11
N GLU A 71 2.10 17.23 -3.89
CA GLU A 71 3.27 18.02 -3.46
C GLU A 71 2.88 19.47 -3.15
N ALA A 72 1.99 20.05 -3.96
CA ALA A 72 1.42 21.38 -3.69
C ALA A 72 0.59 21.39 -2.40
N ALA A 73 -0.28 20.40 -2.21
CA ALA A 73 -1.14 20.32 -1.03
C ALA A 73 -0.36 20.18 0.29
N LEU A 74 0.81 19.52 0.25
CA LEU A 74 1.70 19.35 1.41
C LEU A 74 2.44 20.62 1.80
N ARG A 75 2.74 21.49 0.83
CA ARG A 75 3.49 22.74 1.05
C ARG A 75 2.61 23.88 1.53
N LEU A 76 1.30 23.79 1.33
CA LEU A 76 0.36 24.83 1.71
C LEU A 76 -0.18 24.65 3.14
N PRO A 77 -0.60 25.75 3.80
CA PRO A 77 -1.39 25.69 5.01
C PRO A 77 -2.67 24.87 4.83
N LYS A 78 -3.12 24.18 5.89
CA LYS A 78 -4.25 23.23 5.87
C LYS A 78 -5.52 23.77 5.19
N THR A 79 -5.83 25.05 5.35
CA THR A 79 -7.00 25.70 4.73
C THR A 79 -6.90 25.75 3.20
N LEU A 80 -5.72 26.00 2.65
CA LEU A 80 -5.47 26.03 1.21
C LEU A 80 -5.28 24.62 0.61
N SER A 81 -4.79 23.66 1.39
CA SER A 81 -4.66 22.25 0.94
C SER A 81 -6.01 21.64 0.57
N VAL A 82 -7.07 21.96 1.31
CA VAL A 82 -8.44 21.51 1.00
C VAL A 82 -8.92 22.13 -0.31
N THR A 83 -8.67 23.42 -0.54
CA THR A 83 -9.03 24.09 -1.79
C THR A 83 -8.33 23.46 -3.00
N ILE A 84 -7.02 23.20 -2.91
CA ILE A 84 -6.29 22.47 -3.97
C ILE A 84 -6.87 21.08 -4.20
N GLY A 85 -7.23 20.36 -3.14
CA GLY A 85 -7.87 19.05 -3.25
C GLY A 85 -9.17 19.10 -4.04
N THR A 86 -10.06 20.04 -3.72
CA THR A 86 -11.36 20.19 -4.38
C THR A 86 -11.22 20.67 -5.83
N VAL A 87 -10.38 21.67 -6.08
CA VAL A 87 -10.11 22.18 -7.42
C VAL A 87 -9.44 21.10 -8.26
N GLY A 88 -8.43 20.42 -7.72
CA GLY A 88 -7.78 19.29 -8.37
C GLY A 88 -8.76 18.18 -8.74
N ALA A 89 -9.61 17.74 -7.82
CA ALA A 89 -10.56 16.65 -8.07
C ALA A 89 -11.59 17.00 -9.16
N ILE A 90 -12.23 18.18 -9.07
CA ILE A 90 -13.34 18.55 -9.96
C ILE A 90 -12.81 19.16 -11.26
N VAL A 91 -11.92 20.15 -11.17
CA VAL A 91 -11.48 20.91 -12.34
C VAL A 91 -10.58 20.05 -13.22
N VAL A 92 -9.54 19.42 -12.67
CA VAL A 92 -8.68 18.54 -13.48
C VAL A 92 -9.48 17.32 -13.95
N GLY A 93 -10.21 16.65 -13.05
CA GLY A 93 -10.97 15.46 -13.40
C GLY A 93 -11.94 15.68 -14.56
N THR A 94 -12.70 16.78 -14.56
CA THR A 94 -13.66 17.06 -15.63
C THR A 94 -13.02 17.70 -16.87
N ALA A 95 -11.98 18.53 -16.70
CA ALA A 95 -11.32 19.19 -17.82
C ALA A 95 -10.58 18.19 -18.71
N VAL A 96 -9.91 17.20 -18.12
CA VAL A 96 -9.10 16.22 -18.87
C VAL A 96 -10.01 15.29 -19.70
N VAL A 97 -11.18 14.90 -19.19
CA VAL A 97 -12.18 14.15 -19.97
C VAL A 97 -12.74 15.01 -21.11
N LYS A 98 -13.13 16.25 -20.82
CA LYS A 98 -13.72 17.16 -21.83
C LYS A 98 -12.72 17.52 -22.94
N ALA A 99 -11.45 17.65 -22.59
CA ALA A 99 -10.37 17.88 -23.54
C ALA A 99 -10.02 16.62 -24.35
N GLY A 100 -10.60 15.46 -24.03
CA GLY A 100 -10.31 14.20 -24.69
C GLY A 100 -8.85 13.75 -24.51
N LEU A 101 -8.22 14.11 -23.38
CA LEU A 101 -6.82 13.74 -23.12
C LEU A 101 -6.71 12.40 -22.39
N VAL A 102 -7.71 12.03 -21.59
CA VAL A 102 -7.72 10.82 -20.77
C VAL A 102 -9.11 10.20 -20.75
N SER A 103 -9.16 8.87 -20.83
CA SER A 103 -10.39 8.10 -20.75
C SER A 103 -11.04 8.19 -19.35
N PRO A 104 -12.39 8.20 -19.26
CA PRO A 104 -13.07 8.16 -17.97
C PRO A 104 -12.67 6.97 -17.09
N GLN A 105 -12.35 5.82 -17.72
CA GLN A 105 -11.91 4.60 -17.04
C GLN A 105 -10.55 4.78 -16.38
N MET A 106 -9.60 5.41 -17.07
CA MET A 106 -8.29 5.71 -16.51
C MET A 106 -8.39 6.65 -15.29
N ILE A 107 -9.29 7.64 -15.32
CA ILE A 107 -9.49 8.54 -14.18
C ILE A 107 -9.97 7.76 -12.95
N VAL A 108 -10.89 6.82 -13.13
CA VAL A 108 -11.37 5.97 -12.03
C VAL A 108 -10.21 5.14 -11.46
N VAL A 109 -9.42 4.50 -12.32
CA VAL A 109 -8.26 3.69 -11.91
C VAL A 109 -7.26 4.52 -11.10
N ILE A 110 -6.88 5.69 -11.61
CA ILE A 110 -5.89 6.55 -10.95
C ILE A 110 -6.45 7.18 -9.66
N THR A 111 -7.74 7.55 -9.62
CA THR A 111 -8.37 8.09 -8.41
C THR A 111 -8.43 7.04 -7.29
N LEU A 112 -8.82 5.80 -7.61
CA LEU A 112 -8.83 4.69 -6.65
C LEU A 112 -7.42 4.38 -6.14
N THR A 113 -6.43 4.41 -7.03
CA THR A 113 -5.02 4.24 -6.70
C THR A 113 -4.53 5.33 -5.74
N ALA A 114 -4.83 6.59 -6.05
CA ALA A 114 -4.42 7.74 -5.24
C ALA A 114 -5.09 7.74 -3.85
N LEU A 115 -6.37 7.35 -3.79
CA LEU A 115 -7.12 7.21 -2.54
C LEU A 115 -6.55 6.08 -1.67
N SER A 116 -6.18 4.97 -2.30
CA SER A 116 -5.60 3.80 -1.65
C SER A 116 -4.32 4.11 -0.87
N PHE A 117 -3.46 5.00 -1.40
CA PHE A 117 -2.24 5.40 -0.73
C PHE A 117 -2.45 6.24 0.56
N TYR A 118 -3.63 6.83 0.76
CA TYR A 118 -3.97 7.51 2.01
C TYR A 118 -4.36 6.54 3.13
N SER A 119 -4.55 5.25 2.83
CA SER A 119 -4.76 4.23 3.86
C SER A 119 -3.47 3.90 4.66
N ALA A 120 -2.32 4.39 4.19
CA ALA A 120 -1.03 4.21 4.83
C ALA A 120 -1.02 4.72 6.29
N PRO A 121 -0.54 3.93 7.28
CA PRO A 121 -0.42 4.38 8.66
C PRO A 121 0.60 5.50 8.85
N VAL A 122 1.65 5.50 8.02
CA VAL A 122 2.81 6.37 8.14
C VAL A 122 3.04 7.03 6.78
N TYR A 123 3.16 8.35 6.79
CA TYR A 123 3.31 9.14 5.57
C TYR A 123 4.58 8.77 4.77
N GLU A 124 5.68 8.43 5.46
CA GLU A 124 6.93 8.01 4.80
C GLU A 124 6.76 6.74 3.95
N LEU A 125 5.87 5.83 4.33
CA LEU A 125 5.57 4.64 3.55
C LEU A 125 4.88 5.02 2.23
N THR A 126 4.03 6.05 2.23
CA THR A 126 3.36 6.53 1.02
C THR A 126 4.35 6.92 -0.07
N GLY A 127 5.48 7.55 0.28
CA GLY A 127 6.53 7.90 -0.69
C GLY A 127 7.13 6.69 -1.39
N THR A 128 7.51 5.68 -0.61
CA THR A 128 8.05 4.41 -1.14
C THR A 128 7.06 3.73 -2.08
N TRP A 129 5.78 3.77 -1.75
CA TRP A 129 4.75 3.03 -2.46
C TRP A 129 4.37 3.67 -3.79
N ARG A 130 4.55 4.99 -3.90
CA ARG A 130 4.44 5.72 -5.17
C ARG A 130 5.54 5.29 -6.14
N VAL A 131 6.77 5.11 -5.66
CA VAL A 131 7.88 4.61 -6.49
C VAL A 131 7.61 3.19 -6.96
N VAL A 132 7.13 2.31 -6.06
CA VAL A 132 6.77 0.94 -6.42
C VAL A 132 5.62 0.91 -7.43
N ASN A 133 4.60 1.76 -7.25
CA ASN A 133 3.49 1.89 -8.18
C ASN A 133 3.94 2.35 -9.58
N PHE A 134 4.83 3.35 -9.63
CA PHE A 134 5.40 3.81 -10.90
C PHE A 134 6.17 2.68 -11.59
N LEU A 135 6.93 1.89 -10.84
CA LEU A 135 7.63 0.71 -11.36
C LEU A 135 6.65 -0.36 -11.89
N MET A 136 5.56 -0.63 -11.16
CA MET A 136 4.52 -1.56 -11.60
C MET A 136 3.81 -1.08 -12.87
N LEU A 137 3.53 0.22 -12.97
CA LEU A 137 2.95 0.85 -14.16
C LEU A 137 3.84 0.64 -15.38
N LEU A 138 5.15 0.94 -15.25
CA LEU A 138 6.11 0.74 -16.34
C LEU A 138 6.28 -0.73 -16.71
N ALA A 139 6.33 -1.63 -15.72
CA ALA A 139 6.46 -3.05 -15.98
C ALA A 139 5.21 -3.63 -16.67
N GLY A 140 4.02 -3.18 -16.29
CA GLY A 140 2.77 -3.51 -16.96
C GLY A 140 2.73 -2.98 -18.41
N ALA A 141 3.27 -1.79 -18.66
CA ALA A 141 3.36 -1.22 -20.00
C ALA A 141 4.35 -1.98 -20.91
N VAL A 142 5.48 -2.43 -20.39
CA VAL A 142 6.53 -3.09 -21.19
C VAL A 142 6.24 -4.58 -21.41
N ALA A 143 5.80 -5.29 -20.37
CA ALA A 143 5.72 -6.75 -20.38
C ALA A 143 4.37 -7.29 -19.85
N GLY A 144 3.37 -6.42 -19.68
CA GLY A 144 2.02 -6.84 -19.29
C GLY A 144 1.98 -7.53 -17.93
N VAL A 145 1.15 -8.57 -17.83
CA VAL A 145 0.97 -9.32 -16.57
C VAL A 145 2.28 -10.00 -16.15
N TYR A 146 3.09 -10.44 -17.11
CA TYR A 146 4.39 -11.04 -16.84
C TYR A 146 5.36 -10.04 -16.18
N GLY A 147 5.38 -8.78 -16.67
CA GLY A 147 6.19 -7.71 -16.07
C GLY A 147 5.81 -7.42 -14.62
N LEU A 148 4.52 -7.39 -14.31
CA LEU A 148 4.04 -7.21 -12.93
C LEU A 148 4.54 -8.31 -12.01
N VAL A 149 4.45 -9.57 -12.45
CA VAL A 149 4.95 -10.73 -11.67
C VAL A 149 6.45 -10.61 -11.43
N LEU A 150 7.24 -10.26 -12.45
CA LEU A 150 8.69 -10.10 -12.31
C LEU A 150 9.06 -9.02 -11.28
N VAL A 151 8.43 -7.85 -11.35
CA VAL A 151 8.67 -6.77 -10.38
C VAL A 151 8.25 -7.19 -8.98
N THR A 152 7.11 -7.89 -8.83
CA THR A 152 6.69 -8.42 -7.52
C THR A 152 7.71 -9.39 -6.94
N VAL A 153 8.24 -10.33 -7.74
CA VAL A 153 9.25 -11.28 -7.28
C VAL A 153 10.54 -10.55 -6.87
N TRP A 154 10.99 -9.59 -7.68
CA TRP A 154 12.15 -8.77 -7.37
C TRP A 154 11.96 -7.94 -6.08
N LEU A 155 10.77 -7.35 -5.90
CA LEU A 155 10.41 -6.60 -4.70
C LEU A 155 10.46 -7.50 -3.46
N ILE A 156 9.86 -8.68 -3.52
CA ILE A 156 9.88 -9.65 -2.41
C ILE A 156 11.32 -10.07 -2.09
N GLY A 157 12.14 -10.37 -3.10
CA GLY A 157 13.55 -10.70 -2.91
C GLY A 157 14.31 -9.58 -2.19
N THR A 158 14.07 -8.33 -2.58
CA THR A 158 14.66 -7.15 -1.94
C THR A 158 14.21 -7.01 -0.48
N LEU A 159 12.92 -7.20 -0.19
CA LEU A 159 12.39 -7.13 1.18
C LEU A 159 12.98 -8.20 2.11
N ILE A 160 13.25 -9.39 1.60
CA ILE A 160 13.89 -10.47 2.37
C ILE A 160 15.35 -10.13 2.70
N SER A 161 16.05 -9.46 1.79
CA SER A 161 17.46 -9.05 2.00
C SER A 161 17.63 -7.91 3.01
N LEU A 162 16.57 -7.13 3.26
CA LEU A 162 16.59 -6.00 4.19
C LEU A 162 16.44 -6.47 5.63
N THR A 163 17.37 -6.07 6.50
CA THR A 163 17.29 -6.28 7.95
C THR A 163 17.02 -4.96 8.66
N SER A 164 16.00 -4.91 9.51
CA SER A 164 15.65 -3.76 10.35
C SER A 164 15.88 -4.10 11.81
N PHE A 165 16.81 -3.40 12.48
CA PHE A 165 17.19 -3.64 13.89
C PHE A 165 17.48 -5.12 14.22
N GLY A 166 18.17 -5.83 13.31
CA GLY A 166 18.53 -7.25 13.47
C GLY A 166 17.39 -8.25 13.18
N VAL A 167 16.22 -7.78 12.73
CA VAL A 167 15.08 -8.61 12.33
C VAL A 167 14.84 -8.44 10.82
N PRO A 168 14.63 -9.52 10.04
CA PRO A 168 14.28 -9.39 8.64
C PRO A 168 13.04 -8.52 8.45
N TYR A 169 13.08 -7.56 7.52
CA TYR A 169 11.96 -6.64 7.26
C TYR A 169 10.68 -7.38 6.83
N PHE A 170 10.85 -8.55 6.21
CA PHE A 170 9.77 -9.43 5.79
C PHE A 170 9.29 -10.43 6.88
N ALA A 171 9.77 -10.32 8.12
CA ALA A 171 9.24 -11.14 9.22
C ALA A 171 7.79 -10.73 9.52
N PRO A 172 6.83 -11.68 9.65
CA PRO A 172 6.98 -13.13 9.87
C PRO A 172 6.78 -14.01 8.61
N PHE A 173 6.76 -13.42 7.42
CA PHE A 173 6.68 -14.18 6.16
C PHE A 173 8.01 -14.89 5.86
N ALA A 174 9.14 -14.24 6.15
CA ALA A 174 10.47 -14.83 6.16
C ALA A 174 11.29 -14.28 7.34
N PRO A 175 11.72 -15.10 8.32
CA PRO A 175 11.49 -16.54 8.49
C PRO A 175 10.02 -16.86 8.79
N PHE A 176 9.52 -17.94 8.18
CA PHE A 176 8.12 -18.37 8.31
C PHE A 176 7.79 -18.73 9.76
N ARG A 177 6.95 -17.93 10.43
CA ARG A 177 6.54 -18.14 11.83
C ARG A 177 5.02 -18.09 11.98
N ALA A 178 4.34 -19.23 11.83
CA ALA A 178 2.87 -19.36 11.84
C ALA A 178 2.17 -18.77 13.09
N ALA A 179 2.86 -18.67 14.23
CA ALA A 179 2.32 -18.07 15.45
C ALA A 179 2.05 -16.56 15.32
N ASP A 180 2.85 -15.85 14.51
CA ASP A 180 2.79 -14.39 14.35
C ASP A 180 1.79 -13.97 13.25
N TRP A 181 1.35 -14.91 12.39
CA TRP A 181 0.36 -14.65 11.33
C TRP A 181 -1.02 -14.28 11.88
N ARG A 182 -1.40 -14.92 13.00
CA ARG A 182 -2.68 -14.65 13.67
C ARG A 182 -2.71 -13.23 14.23
N ASP A 183 -1.57 -12.72 14.70
CA ASP A 183 -1.46 -11.38 15.30
C ASP A 183 -1.32 -10.26 14.24
N LEU A 184 -0.82 -10.61 13.04
CA LEU A 184 -0.81 -9.74 11.86
C LEU A 184 -2.24 -9.47 11.36
N LEU A 185 -3.03 -10.53 11.14
CA LEU A 185 -4.38 -10.44 10.58
C LEU A 185 -5.48 -10.15 11.62
N LEU A 186 -5.40 -10.72 12.83
CA LEU A 186 -6.40 -10.58 13.88
C LEU A 186 -5.73 -10.05 15.16
N ARG A 187 -6.04 -8.81 15.56
CA ARG A 187 -5.50 -8.25 16.81
C ARG A 187 -6.15 -8.93 18.02
N ILE A 188 -5.41 -9.83 18.68
CA ILE A 188 -5.87 -10.51 19.90
C ILE A 188 -5.68 -9.59 21.11
N PRO A 189 -6.64 -9.48 22.06
CA PRO A 189 -6.51 -8.64 23.26
C PRO A 189 -5.25 -8.93 24.06
N TRP A 190 -4.54 -7.89 24.53
CA TRP A 190 -3.28 -7.97 25.28
C TRP A 190 -3.36 -8.82 26.56
N THR A 191 -4.56 -9.04 27.10
CA THR A 191 -4.83 -9.89 28.28
C THR A 191 -4.74 -11.39 28.00
N LEU A 192 -4.83 -11.82 26.73
CA LEU A 192 -4.67 -13.22 26.31
C LEU A 192 -3.23 -13.55 25.90
N TRP A 193 -2.30 -12.59 26.02
CA TRP A 193 -0.91 -12.74 25.60
C TRP A 193 -0.14 -13.58 26.63
N ARG A 194 -0.10 -14.90 26.42
CA ARG A 194 0.75 -15.80 27.22
C ARG A 194 2.23 -15.77 26.79
N ARG A 195 2.55 -15.26 25.60
CA ARG A 195 3.92 -15.17 25.06
C ARG A 195 4.13 -13.82 24.38
N ARG A 196 5.31 -13.21 24.59
CA ARG A 196 5.71 -11.97 23.90
C ARG A 196 6.01 -12.28 22.42
N LEU A 197 5.77 -11.31 21.53
CA LEU A 197 6.12 -11.39 20.10
C LEU A 197 7.57 -11.85 19.93
N THR A 198 7.76 -13.02 19.32
CA THR A 198 9.09 -13.64 19.15
C THR A 198 9.96 -12.88 18.15
N THR A 199 9.36 -12.02 17.32
CA THR A 199 10.04 -11.13 16.37
C THR A 199 10.84 -10.02 17.05
N ALA A 200 10.53 -9.64 18.29
CA ALA A 200 11.24 -8.58 19.01
C ALA A 200 12.48 -9.05 19.80
N HIS A 201 12.94 -10.30 19.60
CA HIS A 201 13.97 -10.94 20.44
C HIS A 201 13.79 -10.64 21.94
N PRO A 202 12.62 -10.95 22.54
CA PRO A 202 12.42 -10.66 23.95
C PRO A 202 13.34 -11.56 24.80
N GLN A 203 14.06 -10.96 25.75
CA GLN A 203 14.93 -11.69 26.70
C GLN A 203 14.13 -12.66 27.60
N ASP A 204 12.80 -12.49 27.69
CA ASP A 204 11.89 -13.40 28.38
C ASP A 204 10.69 -13.76 27.49
N VAL A 205 10.51 -15.05 27.23
CA VAL A 205 9.48 -15.60 26.35
C VAL A 205 8.11 -15.63 27.04
N ARG A 206 8.08 -15.57 28.37
CA ARG A 206 6.83 -15.52 29.14
C ARG A 206 6.41 -14.07 29.39
N SER A 207 5.14 -13.79 29.18
CA SER A 207 4.52 -12.59 29.76
C SER A 207 4.70 -12.67 31.28
N MET A 208 5.08 -11.57 31.93
CA MET A 208 5.25 -11.48 33.38
C MET A 208 4.07 -12.19 34.05
N GLY A 209 4.34 -13.26 34.79
CA GLY A 209 3.44 -13.69 35.85
C GLY A 209 3.25 -12.54 36.85
N PRO A 210 2.32 -12.66 37.82
CA PRO A 210 2.18 -11.66 38.89
C PRO A 210 3.58 -11.31 39.44
N PRO A 211 3.82 -10.04 39.78
CA PRO A 211 5.16 -9.53 40.09
C PRO A 211 5.89 -10.52 40.97
N VAL A 212 7.02 -11.02 40.49
CA VAL A 212 7.89 -11.88 41.29
C VAL A 212 8.21 -11.06 42.53
N VAL A 213 7.65 -11.47 43.67
CA VAL A 213 8.02 -10.91 44.97
C VAL A 213 9.48 -11.27 45.14
N VAL A 214 10.36 -10.32 44.83
CA VAL A 214 11.79 -10.48 45.08
C VAL A 214 11.90 -10.61 46.60
N PRO A 215 12.40 -11.74 47.14
CA PRO A 215 12.62 -11.83 48.57
C PRO A 215 13.57 -10.71 48.98
N PRO A 216 13.33 -10.03 50.12
CA PRO A 216 14.14 -8.90 50.55
C PRO A 216 15.61 -9.29 50.54
N SER A 217 16.44 -8.36 50.05
CA SER A 217 17.87 -8.61 49.90
C SER A 217 18.49 -8.89 51.27
N SER A 218 19.57 -9.65 51.33
CA SER A 218 20.29 -9.91 52.59
C SER A 218 20.80 -8.63 53.28
N TRP A 219 20.68 -7.48 52.64
CA TRP A 219 21.03 -6.15 53.15
C TRP A 219 19.89 -5.49 53.95
N ASP A 220 18.66 -6.01 53.87
CA ASP A 220 17.47 -5.43 54.54
C ASP A 220 17.21 -6.02 55.93
N ARG A 221 18.14 -6.80 56.50
CA ARG A 221 18.02 -7.27 57.88
C ARG A 221 18.48 -6.16 58.84
N PRO A 222 17.66 -5.74 59.82
CA PRO A 222 18.13 -4.85 60.87
C PRO A 222 19.31 -5.50 61.58
N ARG A 223 20.44 -4.80 61.63
CA ARG A 223 21.60 -5.21 62.41
C ARG A 223 21.17 -5.16 63.88
N SER A 224 20.99 -6.32 64.49
CA SER A 224 20.84 -6.49 65.94
C SER A 224 22.13 -6.15 66.66
#